data_AF-A0A9D8LED9-F1
#
_entry.id   AF-A0A9D8LED9-F1
#
_cell.length_a   1.000
_cell.length_b   1.000
_cell.length_c   1.000
_cell.angle_alpha   90.00
_cell.angle_beta   90.00
_cell.angle_gamma   90.00
#
_symmetry.space_group_name_H-M   'P 1'
#
loop_
_entity.id
_entity.type
_entity.pdbx_description
1 polymer ?
#
loop_
_entity_poly.entity_id
_entity_poly.type
_entity_poly.pdbx_seq_one_letter_code
_entity_poly.pdbx_strand_id
1 'polypeptide(L)'
;MNDDSESSAAYSGTISGKALERDFGTGIARSFVSALSQSPDRSVPDYERLLVGDVILVKTPPGPIEGGLFGSSVVEFQQKRVDRFRESPAATWAHAMLYVGRLHVAECKTLFLDNGRIKSGIKISPLVRTSRNTEYVVCRHKGWKTIEGFDGYRRNAALYAMVDHAVSRRVYDFKRIAALYFDGKVPLLPSAVVRRMFKSNFDRAVICSEFVLECLAIGGQMLTEDWLRLEERAGRQQYFYPADFYTHPSLEQHPMQFLAYEPS
;
A
#
# COMPACT_ATOMS: atom_id res chain seq x y z
N MET A 1 -24.86 -31.78 -4.07
CA MET A 1 -25.36 -30.92 -5.14
C MET A 1 -26.14 -29.80 -4.50
N ASN A 2 -25.51 -28.64 -4.41
CA ASN A 2 -26.09 -27.33 -4.68
C ASN A 2 -24.89 -26.39 -4.81
N ASP A 3 -24.67 -25.99 -6.06
CA ASP A 3 -23.82 -24.91 -6.49
C ASP A 3 -24.47 -23.56 -6.12
N ASP A 4 -23.72 -22.49 -6.40
CA ASP A 4 -24.04 -21.07 -6.30
C ASP A 4 -23.51 -20.39 -5.03
N SER A 5 -22.29 -19.85 -5.03
CA SER A 5 -21.73 -18.74 -5.84
C SER A 5 -22.25 -17.35 -5.43
N GLU A 6 -21.98 -16.96 -4.18
CA GLU A 6 -22.07 -15.58 -3.70
C GLU A 6 -20.69 -15.15 -3.17
N SER A 7 -20.04 -14.05 -3.55
CA SER A 7 -20.41 -12.93 -4.41
C SER A 7 -19.15 -12.46 -5.15
N SER A 8 -19.15 -12.52 -6.48
CA SER A 8 -18.22 -11.70 -7.26
C SER A 8 -18.81 -10.30 -7.26
N ALA A 9 -18.11 -9.31 -6.70
CA ALA A 9 -18.51 -7.91 -6.82
C ALA A 9 -18.87 -7.62 -8.28
N ALA A 10 -20.15 -7.33 -8.54
CA ALA A 10 -20.66 -7.17 -9.89
C ALA A 10 -19.92 -6.02 -10.58
N TYR A 11 -19.21 -6.34 -11.66
CA TYR A 11 -18.56 -5.37 -12.55
C TYR A 11 -19.66 -4.53 -13.21
N SER A 12 -19.81 -3.26 -12.85
CA SER A 12 -20.86 -2.40 -13.41
C SER A 12 -20.44 -1.67 -14.69
N GLY A 13 -19.29 -1.97 -15.27
CA GLY A 13 -18.81 -1.33 -16.51
C GLY A 13 -17.58 -1.99 -17.14
N THR A 14 -17.34 -1.65 -18.41
CA THR A 14 -16.19 -2.09 -19.20
C THR A 14 -15.32 -0.90 -19.60
N ILE A 15 -14.03 -1.14 -19.85
CA ILE A 15 -13.11 -0.11 -20.33
C ILE A 15 -12.11 -0.67 -21.35
N SER A 16 -11.87 0.09 -22.42
CA SER A 16 -10.93 -0.29 -23.49
C SER A 16 -9.56 0.36 -23.36
N GLY A 17 -8.56 -0.24 -24.01
CA GLY A 17 -7.21 0.34 -24.10
C GLY A 17 -7.21 1.74 -24.74
N LYS A 18 -8.03 1.97 -25.78
CA LYS A 18 -8.17 3.29 -26.42
C LYS A 18 -8.75 4.35 -25.49
N ALA A 19 -9.68 3.99 -24.60
CA ALA A 19 -10.21 4.90 -23.60
C ALA A 19 -9.11 5.31 -22.60
N LEU A 20 -8.30 4.36 -22.13
CA LEU A 20 -7.15 4.65 -21.26
C LEU A 20 -6.12 5.57 -21.93
N GLU A 21 -5.83 5.34 -23.21
CA GLU A 21 -4.91 6.20 -23.98
C GLU A 21 -5.43 7.62 -24.14
N ARG A 22 -6.74 7.79 -24.40
CA ARG A 22 -7.39 9.10 -24.48
C ARG A 22 -7.32 9.84 -23.15
N ASP A 23 -7.58 9.15 -22.05
CA ASP A 23 -7.74 9.78 -20.73
C ASP A 23 -6.39 10.08 -20.05
N PHE A 24 -5.36 9.25 -20.29
CA PHE A 24 -4.07 9.36 -19.60
C PHE A 24 -2.86 9.59 -20.50
N GLY A 25 -3.03 9.50 -21.83
CA GLY A 25 -1.95 9.51 -22.80
C GLY A 25 -1.29 8.14 -22.99
N THR A 26 -0.71 7.94 -24.17
CA THR A 26 -0.15 6.65 -24.62
C THR A 26 0.90 6.06 -23.68
N GLY A 27 1.79 6.88 -23.11
CA GLY A 27 2.86 6.38 -22.23
C GLY A 27 2.34 5.75 -20.94
N ILE A 28 1.40 6.43 -20.28
CA ILE A 28 0.80 5.97 -19.02
C ILE A 28 -0.11 4.77 -19.27
N ALA A 29 -0.96 4.83 -20.30
CA ALA A 29 -1.83 3.74 -20.68
C ALA A 29 -1.02 2.47 -21.01
N ARG A 30 0.08 2.59 -21.77
CA ARG A 30 0.96 1.45 -22.08
C ARG A 30 1.61 0.85 -20.85
N SER A 31 2.13 1.69 -19.93
CA SER A 31 2.68 1.25 -18.64
C SER A 31 1.66 0.40 -17.87
N PHE A 32 0.42 0.91 -17.77
CA PHE A 32 -0.66 0.24 -17.07
C PHE A 32 -1.07 -1.07 -17.76
N VAL A 33 -1.35 -1.03 -19.07
CA VAL A 33 -1.80 -2.20 -19.86
C VAL A 33 -0.74 -3.30 -19.86
N SER A 34 0.55 -2.94 -19.92
CA SER A 34 1.63 -3.91 -19.81
C SER A 34 1.60 -4.65 -18.47
N ALA A 35 1.36 -3.95 -17.35
CA ALA A 35 1.22 -4.60 -16.04
C ALA A 35 -0.09 -5.41 -15.96
N LEU A 36 -1.18 -4.88 -16.52
CA LEU A 36 -2.49 -5.54 -16.54
C LEU A 36 -2.46 -6.86 -17.32
N SER A 37 -1.72 -6.94 -18.43
CA SER A 37 -1.57 -8.17 -19.22
C SER A 37 -0.94 -9.32 -18.45
N GLN A 38 -0.21 -9.02 -17.37
CA GLN A 38 0.39 -10.00 -16.46
C GLN A 38 -0.55 -10.38 -15.31
N SER A 39 -1.66 -9.64 -15.13
CA SER A 39 -2.68 -9.94 -14.12
C SER A 39 -3.66 -11.00 -14.62
N PRO A 40 -3.99 -12.01 -13.80
CA PRO A 40 -4.96 -13.05 -14.16
C PRO A 40 -6.40 -12.54 -14.23
N ASP A 41 -6.72 -11.42 -13.57
CA ASP A 41 -8.10 -10.91 -13.48
C ASP A 41 -8.44 -9.89 -14.58
N ARG A 42 -7.42 -9.29 -15.20
CA ARG A 42 -7.56 -8.25 -16.24
C ARG A 42 -8.63 -7.20 -15.90
N SER A 43 -8.68 -6.78 -14.65
CA SER A 43 -9.63 -5.79 -14.15
C SER A 43 -8.92 -4.46 -13.87
N VAL A 44 -9.60 -3.37 -14.21
CA VAL A 44 -9.08 -2.00 -14.07
C VAL A 44 -9.78 -1.34 -12.88
N PRO A 45 -9.07 -0.73 -11.92
CA PRO A 45 -9.72 0.06 -10.89
C PRO A 45 -10.61 1.15 -11.52
N ASP A 46 -11.81 1.35 -10.98
CA ASP A 46 -12.68 2.46 -11.37
C ASP A 46 -12.02 3.78 -10.95
N TYR A 47 -11.23 4.37 -11.85
CA TYR A 47 -10.43 5.57 -11.56
C TYR A 47 -11.25 6.84 -11.44
N GLU A 48 -12.48 6.86 -11.95
CA GLU A 48 -13.37 8.01 -11.79
C GLU A 48 -13.76 8.21 -10.32
N ARG A 49 -13.72 7.12 -9.53
CA ARG A 49 -13.96 7.14 -8.09
C ARG A 49 -12.71 7.38 -7.25
N LEU A 50 -11.52 7.36 -7.84
CA LEU A 50 -10.26 7.54 -7.14
C LEU A 50 -9.81 9.00 -7.16
N LEU A 51 -9.32 9.49 -6.03
CA LEU A 51 -8.80 10.84 -5.89
C LEU A 51 -7.32 10.78 -5.52
N VAL A 52 -6.49 11.58 -6.20
CA VAL A 52 -5.07 11.72 -5.84
C VAL A 52 -4.95 11.98 -4.34
N GLY A 53 -4.01 11.31 -3.67
CA GLY A 53 -3.84 11.35 -2.23
C GLY A 53 -4.63 10.30 -1.45
N ASP A 54 -5.54 9.55 -2.10
CA ASP A 54 -6.19 8.39 -1.49
C ASP A 54 -5.15 7.37 -1.02
N VAL A 55 -5.36 6.83 0.18
CA VAL A 55 -4.59 5.68 0.67
C VAL A 55 -5.28 4.40 0.24
N ILE A 56 -4.58 3.52 -0.43
CA ILE A 56 -5.10 2.22 -0.85
C ILE A 56 -4.46 1.15 0.03
N LEU A 57 -5.29 0.41 0.75
CA LEU A 57 -4.86 -0.74 1.53
C LEU A 57 -5.14 -2.02 0.77
N VAL A 58 -4.21 -2.97 0.88
CA VAL A 58 -4.28 -4.26 0.19
C VAL A 58 -4.32 -5.38 1.22
N LYS A 59 -5.32 -6.24 1.07
CA LYS A 59 -5.40 -7.53 1.75
C LYS A 59 -5.09 -8.59 0.72
N THR A 60 -3.93 -9.22 0.88
CA THR A 60 -3.51 -10.33 0.04
C THR A 60 -4.12 -11.61 0.60
N PRO A 61 -4.64 -12.51 -0.24
CA PRO A 61 -5.10 -13.82 0.24
C PRO A 61 -3.96 -14.56 0.93
N PRO A 62 -4.27 -15.45 1.89
CA PRO A 62 -3.26 -16.34 2.45
C PRO A 62 -2.59 -17.11 1.32
N GLY A 63 -1.25 -17.18 1.33
CA GLY A 63 -0.51 -17.99 0.36
C GLY A 63 -0.86 -19.48 0.54
N PRO A 64 -0.65 -20.33 -0.48
CA PRO A 64 -1.05 -21.75 -0.48
C PRO A 64 -0.28 -22.65 0.52
N ILE A 65 0.55 -22.10 1.41
CA ILE A 65 1.32 -22.89 2.37
C ILE A 65 0.86 -22.54 3.79
N GLU A 66 -0.15 -23.27 4.28
CA GLU A 66 -0.40 -23.42 5.71
C GLU A 66 0.86 -24.06 6.34
N GLY A 67 1.58 -23.31 7.17
CA GLY A 67 2.78 -23.77 7.88
C GLY A 67 4.13 -23.22 7.38
N GLY A 68 4.15 -22.41 6.32
CA GLY A 68 5.37 -21.73 5.85
C GLY A 68 5.48 -20.28 6.36
N LEU A 69 6.72 -19.77 6.45
CA LEU A 69 7.09 -18.38 6.83
C LEU A 69 6.39 -17.24 6.02
N PHE A 70 5.51 -17.56 5.07
CA PHE A 70 4.96 -16.65 4.06
C PHE A 70 3.42 -16.74 3.90
N GLY A 71 2.71 -17.47 4.77
CA GLY A 71 1.24 -17.65 4.67
C GLY A 71 0.42 -16.39 5.01
N SER A 72 0.97 -15.48 5.82
CA SER A 72 0.44 -14.13 6.08
C SER A 72 1.56 -13.12 5.87
N SER A 73 1.25 -11.90 5.44
CA SER A 73 2.29 -10.87 5.34
C SER A 73 2.88 -10.62 6.75
N VAL A 74 4.19 -10.39 6.86
CA VAL A 74 4.80 -10.14 8.18
C VAL A 74 4.16 -8.92 8.85
N VAL A 75 3.71 -7.93 8.06
CA VAL A 75 2.94 -6.76 8.53
C VAL A 75 1.62 -7.20 9.17
N GLU A 76 0.82 -8.01 8.49
CA GLU A 76 -0.44 -8.54 9.01
C GLU A 76 -0.25 -9.30 10.33
N PHE A 77 0.77 -10.17 10.37
CA PHE A 77 1.11 -10.91 11.59
C PHE A 77 1.48 -9.98 12.75
N GLN A 78 2.26 -8.93 12.50
CA GLN A 78 2.64 -7.98 13.54
C GLN A 78 1.45 -7.13 14.01
N GLN A 79 0.59 -6.67 13.10
CA GLN A 79 -0.64 -5.93 13.47
C GLN A 79 -1.49 -6.74 14.46
N LYS A 80 -1.66 -8.06 14.21
CA LYS A 80 -2.42 -8.95 15.10
C LYS A 80 -1.82 -9.11 16.50
N ARG A 81 -0.53 -8.79 16.69
CA ARG A 81 0.13 -8.80 18.01
C ARG A 81 0.00 -7.47 18.76
N VAL A 82 -0.44 -6.40 18.10
CA VAL A 82 -0.68 -5.12 18.74
C VAL A 82 -2.04 -5.16 19.43
N ASP A 83 -2.09 -4.88 20.72
CA ASP A 83 -3.32 -4.98 21.53
C ASP A 83 -4.51 -4.21 20.93
N ARG A 84 -4.28 -3.01 20.37
CA ARG A 84 -5.33 -2.20 19.73
C ARG A 84 -5.94 -2.82 18.46
N PHE A 85 -5.29 -3.83 17.88
CA PHE A 85 -5.68 -4.46 16.62
C PHE A 85 -5.92 -5.97 16.72
N ARG A 86 -5.59 -6.59 17.86
CA ARG A 86 -5.62 -8.05 18.04
C ARG A 86 -6.92 -8.70 17.57
N GLU A 87 -8.05 -8.05 17.85
CA GLU A 87 -9.39 -8.54 17.51
C GLU A 87 -10.06 -7.73 16.38
N SER A 88 -9.33 -6.79 15.77
CA SER A 88 -9.87 -5.91 14.74
C SER A 88 -9.72 -6.50 13.34
N PRO A 89 -10.76 -6.45 12.48
CA PRO A 89 -10.65 -6.84 11.07
C PRO A 89 -9.64 -5.95 10.30
N ALA A 90 -9.30 -4.77 10.82
CA ALA A 90 -8.27 -3.90 10.28
C ALA A 90 -6.88 -4.55 10.23
N ALA A 91 -6.60 -5.52 11.10
CA ALA A 91 -5.31 -6.20 11.15
C ALA A 91 -5.03 -7.09 9.94
N THR A 92 -5.99 -7.25 9.02
CA THR A 92 -5.86 -8.04 7.78
C THR A 92 -5.17 -7.29 6.64
N TRP A 93 -5.10 -5.96 6.70
CA TRP A 93 -4.48 -5.15 5.67
C TRP A 93 -2.96 -5.30 5.72
N ALA A 94 -2.38 -5.85 4.67
CA ALA A 94 -0.97 -6.25 4.60
C ALA A 94 -0.06 -5.14 4.06
N HIS A 95 -0.63 -4.21 3.29
CA HIS A 95 0.13 -3.20 2.56
C HIS A 95 -0.67 -1.91 2.42
N ALA A 96 0.03 -0.79 2.34
CA ALA A 96 -0.53 0.55 2.12
C ALA A 96 0.21 1.23 0.97
N MET A 97 -0.55 1.90 0.10
CA MET A 97 -0.05 2.62 -1.08
C MET A 97 -0.74 3.98 -1.16
N LEU A 98 -0.10 4.96 -1.79
CA LEU A 98 -0.68 6.28 -2.05
C LEU A 98 -1.08 6.38 -3.51
N TYR A 99 -2.34 6.70 -3.82
CA TYR A 99 -2.77 6.95 -5.18
C TYR A 99 -2.20 8.29 -5.68
N VAL A 100 -1.38 8.22 -6.73
CA VAL A 100 -0.73 9.40 -7.34
C VAL A 100 -1.40 9.84 -8.64
N GLY A 101 -2.51 9.19 -9.00
CA GLY A 101 -3.30 9.52 -10.18
C GLY A 101 -3.01 8.63 -11.37
N ARG A 102 -3.90 8.71 -12.38
CA ARG A 102 -3.78 8.00 -13.67
C ARG A 102 -3.49 6.51 -13.50
N LEU A 103 -4.20 5.84 -12.59
CA LEU A 103 -4.04 4.42 -12.29
C LEU A 103 -2.64 4.02 -11.80
N HIS A 104 -1.90 4.94 -11.16
CA HIS A 104 -0.61 4.66 -10.55
C HIS A 104 -0.63 4.95 -9.05
N VAL A 105 0.19 4.22 -8.32
CA VAL A 105 0.41 4.37 -6.89
C VAL A 105 1.88 4.53 -6.57
N ALA A 106 2.17 5.30 -5.53
CA ALA A 106 3.45 5.27 -4.85
C ALA A 106 3.38 4.27 -3.69
N GLU A 107 4.36 3.38 -3.61
CA GLU A 107 4.43 2.34 -2.60
C GLU A 107 5.89 2.07 -2.20
N CYS A 108 6.10 1.63 -0.94
CA CYS A 108 7.39 1.12 -0.51
C CYS A 108 7.31 -0.41 -0.38
N LYS A 109 8.02 -1.16 -1.22
CA LYS A 109 7.93 -2.64 -1.30
C LYS A 109 9.22 -3.33 -0.86
N THR A 110 9.06 -4.53 -0.30
CA THR A 110 10.16 -5.44 0.07
C THR A 110 11.06 -5.79 -1.10
N LEU A 111 10.49 -6.24 -2.22
CA LEU A 111 11.22 -6.62 -3.43
C LEU A 111 10.39 -6.26 -4.67
N PHE A 112 11.04 -5.72 -5.69
CA PHE A 112 10.47 -5.50 -7.01
C PHE A 112 11.54 -5.53 -8.10
N LEU A 113 11.13 -5.79 -9.33
CA LEU A 113 11.98 -5.65 -10.49
C LEU A 113 11.93 -4.21 -11.03
N ASP A 114 13.11 -3.68 -11.34
CA ASP A 114 13.32 -2.40 -12.00
C ASP A 114 14.50 -2.52 -12.98
N ASN A 115 14.22 -2.38 -14.27
CA ASN A 115 15.18 -2.55 -15.37
C ASN A 115 16.00 -3.86 -15.26
N GLY A 116 15.32 -4.97 -14.97
CA GLY A 116 15.93 -6.29 -14.83
C GLY A 116 16.73 -6.51 -13.53
N ARG A 117 16.75 -5.52 -12.63
CA ARG A 117 17.42 -5.62 -11.33
C ARG A 117 16.40 -5.72 -10.20
N ILE A 118 16.64 -6.62 -9.25
CA ILE A 118 15.85 -6.71 -8.03
C ILE A 118 16.24 -5.53 -7.13
N LYS A 119 15.24 -4.76 -6.70
CA LYS A 119 15.36 -3.62 -5.79
C LYS A 119 14.35 -3.74 -4.65
N SER A 120 14.55 -2.95 -3.60
CA SER A 120 13.63 -2.78 -2.46
C SER A 120 13.49 -1.30 -2.17
N GLY A 121 12.32 -0.85 -1.72
CA GLY A 121 12.09 0.56 -1.39
C GLY A 121 10.94 1.19 -2.16
N ILE A 122 11.03 2.50 -2.38
CA ILE A 122 9.95 3.30 -2.99
C ILE A 122 9.89 3.07 -4.49
N LYS A 123 8.68 2.85 -5.00
CA LYS A 123 8.38 2.70 -6.42
C LYS A 123 7.06 3.37 -6.76
N ILE A 124 6.98 3.92 -7.99
CA ILE A 124 5.72 4.22 -8.65
C ILE A 124 5.32 3.02 -9.50
N SER A 125 4.16 2.44 -9.22
CA SER A 125 3.67 1.22 -9.85
C SER A 125 2.28 1.44 -10.46
N PRO A 126 1.95 0.77 -11.57
CA PRO A 126 0.56 0.64 -11.99
C PRO A 126 -0.30 -0.02 -10.90
N LEU A 127 -1.50 0.52 -10.65
CA LEU A 127 -2.48 -0.03 -9.70
C LEU A 127 -3.25 -1.17 -10.36
N VAL A 128 -2.65 -2.36 -10.39
CA VAL A 128 -3.26 -3.56 -10.97
C VAL A 128 -3.61 -4.57 -9.89
N ARG A 129 -4.77 -5.21 -10.04
CA ARG A 129 -5.19 -6.28 -9.14
C ARG A 129 -4.29 -7.50 -9.34
N THR A 130 -3.54 -7.88 -8.32
CA THR A 130 -2.59 -9.00 -8.36
C THR A 130 -3.25 -10.38 -8.43
N SER A 131 -4.45 -10.55 -7.87
CA SER A 131 -5.24 -11.78 -7.97
C SER A 131 -6.73 -11.52 -7.68
N ARG A 132 -7.60 -12.44 -8.11
CA ARG A 132 -9.05 -12.42 -7.85
C ARG A 132 -9.45 -12.46 -6.37
N ASN A 133 -8.55 -12.91 -5.50
CA ASN A 133 -8.79 -12.97 -4.06
C ASN A 133 -8.10 -11.83 -3.32
N THR A 134 -7.41 -10.93 -4.04
CA THR A 134 -6.85 -9.72 -3.44
C THR A 134 -7.97 -8.70 -3.29
N GLU A 135 -8.13 -8.21 -2.07
CA GLU A 135 -9.08 -7.17 -1.71
C GLU A 135 -8.36 -5.82 -1.57
N TYR A 136 -9.05 -4.76 -1.97
CA TYR A 136 -8.55 -3.39 -1.91
C TYR A 136 -9.60 -2.52 -1.23
N VAL A 137 -9.16 -1.66 -0.32
CA VAL A 137 -9.99 -0.60 0.26
C VAL A 137 -9.28 0.72 0.10
N VAL A 138 -10.05 1.75 -0.22
CA VAL A 138 -9.61 3.14 -0.30
C VAL A 138 -9.92 3.80 1.04
N CYS A 139 -8.90 4.30 1.73
CA CYS A 139 -9.02 5.16 2.88
C CYS A 139 -8.84 6.61 2.42
N ARG A 140 -9.93 7.39 2.50
CA ARG A 140 -9.98 8.78 2.06
C ARG A 140 -10.27 9.69 3.24
N HIS A 141 -9.67 10.87 3.26
CA HIS A 141 -10.01 11.85 4.30
C HIS A 141 -11.43 12.37 4.14
N LYS A 142 -12.19 12.45 5.25
CA LYS A 142 -13.62 12.84 5.24
C LYS A 142 -13.89 14.22 4.64
N GLY A 143 -12.91 15.11 4.67
CA GLY A 143 -12.98 16.44 4.04
C GLY A 143 -12.71 16.45 2.53
N TRP A 144 -12.36 15.31 1.93
CA TRP A 144 -11.87 15.23 0.55
C TRP A 144 -12.93 14.72 -0.44
N LYS A 145 -14.10 15.35 -0.44
CA LYS A 145 -15.26 14.85 -1.21
C LYS A 145 -15.30 15.26 -2.69
N THR A 146 -14.67 16.38 -3.05
CA THR A 146 -14.61 16.86 -4.44
C THR A 146 -13.18 17.20 -4.85
N ILE A 147 -12.94 17.26 -6.16
CA ILE A 147 -11.66 17.65 -6.78
C ILE A 147 -11.32 19.11 -6.44
N GLU A 148 -12.32 19.99 -6.33
CA GLU A 148 -12.12 21.45 -6.30
C GLU A 148 -11.84 22.03 -4.90
N GLY A 149 -12.23 21.35 -3.81
CA GLY A 149 -12.18 21.96 -2.47
C GLY A 149 -10.83 21.92 -1.74
N PHE A 150 -9.92 21.00 -2.08
CA PHE A 150 -8.67 20.75 -1.34
C PHE A 150 -7.55 20.16 -2.22
N ASP A 151 -7.59 20.48 -3.51
CA ASP A 151 -6.76 19.88 -4.56
C ASP A 151 -5.25 20.01 -4.31
N GLY A 152 -4.80 21.13 -3.74
CA GLY A 152 -3.39 21.43 -3.49
C GLY A 152 -2.70 20.43 -2.54
N TYR A 153 -3.30 20.15 -1.38
CA TYR A 153 -2.70 19.27 -0.37
C TYR A 153 -2.56 17.81 -0.86
N ARG A 154 -3.61 17.30 -1.51
CA ARG A 154 -3.62 15.97 -2.12
C ARG A 154 -2.52 15.78 -3.15
N ARG A 155 -2.41 16.75 -4.06
CA ARG A 155 -1.38 16.76 -5.09
C ARG A 155 0.01 16.94 -4.50
N ASN A 156 0.17 17.71 -3.43
CA ASN A 156 1.46 17.87 -2.76
C ASN A 156 1.91 16.56 -2.08
N ALA A 157 1.00 15.79 -1.48
CA ALA A 157 1.32 14.45 -0.97
C ALA A 157 1.82 13.52 -2.09
N ALA A 158 1.11 13.50 -3.23
CA ALA A 158 1.54 12.72 -4.39
C ALA A 158 2.87 13.22 -4.96
N LEU A 159 3.06 14.54 -5.08
CA LEU A 159 4.29 15.15 -5.57
C LEU A 159 5.48 14.80 -4.66
N TYR A 160 5.29 14.85 -3.34
CA TYR A 160 6.30 14.43 -2.37
C TYR A 160 6.72 12.99 -2.64
N ALA A 161 5.75 12.07 -2.80
CA ALA A 161 6.03 10.67 -3.10
C ALA A 161 6.81 10.48 -4.42
N MET A 162 6.47 11.25 -5.45
CA MET A 162 7.16 11.21 -6.75
C MET A 162 8.61 11.72 -6.65
N VAL A 163 8.84 12.81 -5.90
CA VAL A 163 10.19 13.35 -5.66
C VAL A 163 11.03 12.38 -4.82
N ASP A 164 10.45 11.82 -3.75
CA ASP A 164 11.13 10.88 -2.87
C ASP A 164 11.52 9.59 -3.61
N HIS A 165 10.64 9.08 -4.48
CA HIS A 165 10.95 7.99 -5.41
C HIS A 165 12.14 8.32 -6.30
N ALA A 166 12.19 9.53 -6.88
CA ALA A 166 13.22 9.93 -7.82
C ALA A 166 14.59 10.20 -7.15
N VAL A 167 14.59 10.72 -5.92
CA VAL A 167 15.80 11.30 -5.30
C VAL A 167 16.35 10.46 -4.15
N SER A 168 15.50 9.91 -3.29
CA SER A 168 15.90 9.55 -1.91
C SER A 168 16.50 8.14 -1.77
N ARG A 169 16.40 7.28 -2.81
CA ARG A 169 16.92 5.90 -2.83
C ARG A 169 16.61 5.10 -1.54
N ARG A 170 15.48 5.38 -0.88
CA ARG A 170 15.10 4.69 0.36
C ARG A 170 14.89 3.22 0.10
N VAL A 171 15.26 2.40 1.06
CA VAL A 171 15.08 0.95 1.04
C VAL A 171 13.89 0.56 1.91
N TYR A 172 13.30 -0.60 1.65
CA TYR A 172 12.24 -1.10 2.51
C TYR A 172 12.82 -1.59 3.83
N ASP A 173 12.21 -1.22 4.95
CA ASP A 173 12.67 -1.65 6.28
C ASP A 173 12.23 -3.07 6.64
N PHE A 174 12.69 -4.04 5.82
CA PHE A 174 12.43 -5.46 6.06
C PHE A 174 13.08 -5.91 7.36
N LYS A 175 14.24 -5.35 7.70
CA LYS A 175 15.03 -5.73 8.87
C LYS A 175 14.26 -5.45 10.17
N ARG A 176 13.62 -4.30 10.29
CA ARG A 176 12.82 -3.94 11.46
C ARG A 176 11.54 -4.77 11.59
N ILE A 177 10.87 -5.06 10.47
CA ILE A 177 9.68 -5.93 10.45
C ILE A 177 10.04 -7.40 10.75
N ALA A 178 11.13 -7.91 10.17
CA ALA A 178 11.60 -9.28 10.38
C ALA A 178 12.15 -9.49 11.80
N ALA A 179 12.87 -8.51 12.37
CA ALA A 179 13.32 -8.56 13.75
C ALA A 179 12.14 -8.79 14.71
N LEU A 180 11.00 -8.13 14.51
CA LEU A 180 9.79 -8.36 15.30
C LEU A 180 9.16 -9.75 15.09
N TYR A 181 9.34 -10.35 13.91
CA TYR A 181 8.83 -11.70 13.63
C TYR A 181 9.66 -12.78 14.31
N PHE A 182 10.99 -12.57 14.35
CA PHE A 182 11.94 -13.51 14.95
C PHE A 182 12.20 -13.25 16.44
N ASP A 183 11.80 -12.09 16.99
CA ASP A 183 11.86 -11.80 18.43
C ASP A 183 10.99 -12.82 19.19
N GLY A 184 11.66 -13.76 19.87
CA GLY A 184 11.04 -14.89 20.59
C GLY A 184 11.04 -16.24 19.86
N LYS A 185 11.52 -16.34 18.60
CA LYS A 185 11.55 -17.62 17.84
C LYS A 185 12.94 -18.18 17.55
N VAL A 186 14.01 -17.40 17.72
CA VAL A 186 15.39 -17.86 17.48
C VAL A 186 16.21 -17.75 18.78
N PRO A 187 16.45 -18.85 19.51
CA PRO A 187 17.10 -18.83 20.82
C PRO A 187 18.62 -18.57 20.79
N LEU A 188 19.23 -18.35 19.63
CA LEU A 188 20.70 -18.42 19.44
C LEU A 188 21.39 -17.12 19.02
N LEU A 189 20.67 -16.01 18.78
CA LEU A 189 21.30 -14.71 18.49
C LEU A 189 20.95 -13.70 19.58
N PRO A 190 21.93 -13.16 20.33
CA PRO A 190 21.68 -12.17 21.35
C PRO A 190 20.96 -10.97 20.73
N SER A 191 19.73 -10.72 21.19
CA SER A 191 18.85 -9.67 20.67
C SER A 191 19.54 -8.30 20.63
N ALA A 192 20.52 -8.03 21.50
CA ALA A 192 21.31 -6.82 21.54
C ALA A 192 22.25 -6.61 20.35
N VAL A 193 22.85 -7.68 19.79
CA VAL A 193 23.80 -7.60 18.65
C VAL A 193 23.04 -7.38 17.34
N VAL A 194 21.95 -8.14 17.18
CA VAL A 194 20.88 -7.93 16.20
C VAL A 194 20.44 -6.46 16.26
N ARG A 195 19.91 -5.99 17.41
CA ARG A 195 19.42 -4.61 17.61
C ARG A 195 20.46 -3.52 17.32
N ARG A 196 21.76 -3.73 17.61
CA ARG A 196 22.83 -2.75 17.31
C ARG A 196 23.18 -2.66 15.83
N MET A 197 23.24 -3.78 15.09
CA MET A 197 23.42 -3.74 13.63
C MET A 197 22.23 -3.08 12.94
N PHE A 198 21.01 -3.28 13.45
CA PHE A 198 19.78 -2.70 12.89
C PHE A 198 19.61 -1.20 13.14
N LYS A 199 20.31 -0.63 14.14
CA LYS A 199 20.20 0.80 14.50
C LYS A 199 20.78 1.77 13.45
N SER A 200 21.58 1.29 12.51
CA SER A 200 22.44 2.13 11.66
C SER A 200 21.80 2.64 10.35
N ASN A 201 20.55 2.29 10.04
CA ASN A 201 19.90 2.61 8.75
C ASN A 201 18.54 3.32 8.88
N PHE A 202 18.18 3.86 10.05
CA PHE A 202 16.82 4.38 10.30
C PHE A 202 16.41 5.54 9.40
N ASP A 203 17.34 6.36 8.93
CA ASP A 203 17.01 7.52 8.07
C ASP A 203 16.80 7.13 6.59
N ARG A 204 17.09 5.88 6.21
CA ARG A 204 17.02 5.40 4.81
C ARG A 204 16.05 4.24 4.60
N ALA A 205 15.48 3.71 5.67
CA ALA A 205 14.63 2.53 5.64
C ALA A 205 13.21 2.89 6.11
N VAL A 206 12.20 2.52 5.33
CA VAL A 206 10.80 2.84 5.65
C VAL A 206 9.88 1.68 5.31
N ILE A 207 8.81 1.49 6.08
CA ILE A 207 7.76 0.50 5.78
C ILE A 207 6.64 1.17 4.97
N CYS A 208 5.85 0.36 4.26
CA CYS A 208 4.83 0.88 3.33
C CYS A 208 3.88 1.93 3.93
N SER A 209 3.34 1.68 5.12
CA SER A 209 2.40 2.58 5.79
C SER A 209 3.04 3.85 6.35
N GLU A 210 4.26 3.76 6.87
CA GLU A 210 5.01 4.94 7.34
C GLU A 210 5.41 5.85 6.18
N PHE A 211 5.79 5.29 5.03
CA PHE A 211 6.05 6.07 3.82
C PHE A 211 4.80 6.83 3.37
N VAL A 212 3.64 6.16 3.33
CA VAL A 212 2.38 6.81 2.98
C VAL A 212 2.01 7.89 4.01
N LEU A 213 2.20 7.61 5.30
CA LEU A 213 1.95 8.59 6.36
C LEU A 213 2.83 9.82 6.20
N GLU A 214 4.12 9.64 5.92
CA GLU A 214 5.06 10.73 5.68
C GLU A 214 4.64 11.59 4.48
N CYS A 215 4.23 10.96 3.37
CA CYS A 215 3.74 11.69 2.20
C CYS A 215 2.52 12.55 2.55
N LEU A 216 1.59 12.01 3.33
CA LEU A 216 0.41 12.74 3.77
C LEU A 216 0.76 13.84 4.77
N ALA A 217 1.66 13.59 5.72
CA ALA A 217 2.00 14.51 6.81
C ALA A 217 2.89 15.66 6.35
N ILE A 218 3.93 15.37 5.57
CA ILE A 218 4.91 16.35 5.13
C ILE A 218 4.46 16.98 3.81
N GLY A 219 4.16 16.16 2.81
CA GLY A 219 3.68 16.64 1.51
C GLY A 219 2.27 17.19 1.59
N GLY A 220 1.36 16.44 2.19
CA GLY A 220 -0.07 16.78 2.26
C GLY A 220 -0.51 17.61 3.45
N GLN A 221 0.36 17.85 4.44
CA GLN A 221 0.02 18.54 5.70
C GLN A 221 -1.19 17.92 6.43
N MET A 222 -1.27 16.59 6.41
CA MET A 222 -2.37 15.81 6.97
C MET A 222 -1.90 14.62 7.77
N LEU A 223 -2.62 14.30 8.85
CA LEU A 223 -2.15 13.31 9.84
C LEU A 223 -0.77 13.67 10.41
N THR A 224 -0.45 14.97 10.44
CA THR A 224 0.84 15.48 10.93
C THR A 224 1.06 15.13 12.40
N GLU A 225 0.00 15.10 13.22
CA GLU A 225 0.12 14.63 14.60
C GLU A 225 0.51 13.17 14.71
N ASP A 226 -0.02 12.29 13.86
CA ASP A 226 0.33 10.87 13.85
C ASP A 226 1.79 10.67 13.44
N TRP A 227 2.26 11.47 12.48
CA TRP A 227 3.67 11.53 12.08
C TRP A 227 4.57 12.01 13.23
N LEU A 228 4.25 13.13 13.86
CA LEU A 228 5.02 13.67 14.98
C LEU A 228 5.08 12.68 16.15
N ARG A 229 3.96 12.00 16.47
CA ARG A 229 3.93 10.95 17.51
C ARG A 229 4.82 9.76 17.17
N LEU A 230 4.94 9.41 15.89
CA LEU A 230 5.83 8.36 15.42
C LEU A 230 7.30 8.78 15.58
N GLU A 231 7.64 10.02 15.20
CA GLU A 231 9.00 10.59 15.33
C GLU A 231 9.43 10.79 16.79
N GLU A 232 8.59 11.39 17.64
CA GLU A 232 8.88 11.63 19.06
C GLU A 232 9.13 10.34 19.85
N ARG A 233 8.56 9.23 19.37
CA ARG A 233 8.68 7.91 20.01
C ARG A 233 9.64 6.98 19.26
N ALA A 234 10.38 7.50 18.28
CA ALA A 234 11.44 6.80 17.58
C ALA A 234 12.49 6.31 18.58
N GLY A 235 12.40 5.03 18.95
CA GLY A 235 13.19 4.43 20.03
C GLY A 235 12.41 3.44 20.90
N ARG A 236 11.07 3.51 20.92
CA ARG A 236 10.19 2.57 21.65
C ARG A 236 9.54 1.49 20.77
N GLN A 237 10.05 1.28 19.55
CA GLN A 237 9.47 0.34 18.57
C GLN A 237 7.96 0.59 18.33
N GLN A 238 7.57 1.86 18.20
CA GLN A 238 6.20 2.18 17.81
C GLN A 238 6.14 2.28 16.28
N TYR A 239 5.12 1.66 15.70
CA TYR A 239 4.92 1.58 14.25
C TYR A 239 3.57 2.18 13.89
N PHE A 240 3.52 2.74 12.68
CA PHE A 240 2.28 3.07 12.02
C PHE A 240 2.00 2.00 10.95
N TYR A 241 0.92 1.26 11.11
CA TYR A 241 0.56 0.10 10.29
C TYR A 241 -0.60 0.42 9.33
N PRO A 242 -0.81 -0.37 8.26
CA PRO A 242 -2.01 -0.27 7.43
C PRO A 242 -3.33 -0.23 8.22
N ALA A 243 -3.44 -1.01 9.29
CA ALA A 243 -4.59 -1.00 10.19
C ALA A 243 -4.88 0.37 10.81
N ASP A 244 -3.84 1.19 11.08
CA ASP A 244 -4.01 2.53 11.62
C ASP A 244 -4.77 3.42 10.64
N PHE A 245 -4.46 3.37 9.34
CA PHE A 245 -5.25 4.08 8.31
C PHE A 245 -6.71 3.60 8.26
N TYR A 246 -6.92 2.30 8.30
CA TYR A 246 -8.28 1.73 8.22
C TYR A 246 -9.17 2.18 9.39
N THR A 247 -8.61 2.28 10.59
CA THR A 247 -9.35 2.68 11.80
C THR A 247 -9.30 4.18 12.09
N HIS A 248 -8.60 4.96 11.27
CA HIS A 248 -8.33 6.36 11.59
C HIS A 248 -9.62 7.21 11.59
N PRO A 249 -9.91 7.99 12.63
CA PRO A 249 -11.18 8.70 12.76
C PRO A 249 -11.41 9.79 11.71
N SER A 250 -10.35 10.35 11.12
CA SER A 250 -10.46 11.34 10.04
C SER A 250 -10.62 10.72 8.65
N LEU A 251 -10.49 9.39 8.53
CA LEU A 251 -10.58 8.68 7.27
C LEU A 251 -11.91 7.91 7.17
N GLU A 252 -12.44 7.81 5.96
CA GLU A 252 -13.57 6.98 5.57
C GLU A 252 -13.10 5.91 4.58
N GLN A 253 -13.73 4.74 4.65
CA GLN A 253 -13.34 3.55 3.89
C GLN A 253 -14.32 3.32 2.74
N HIS A 254 -13.80 3.20 1.53
CA HIS A 254 -14.56 2.92 0.31
C HIS A 254 -14.01 1.64 -0.32
N PRO A 255 -14.83 0.59 -0.53
CA PRO A 255 -14.39 -0.58 -1.29
C PRO A 255 -13.93 -0.17 -2.69
N MET A 256 -12.78 -0.69 -3.13
CA MET A 256 -12.33 -0.41 -4.49
C MET A 256 -13.23 -1.14 -5.50
N GLN A 257 -13.77 -0.40 -6.46
CA GLN A 257 -14.54 -0.95 -7.56
C GLN A 257 -13.62 -1.22 -8.76
N PHE A 258 -14.00 -2.19 -9.57
CA PHE A 258 -13.24 -2.60 -10.74
C PHE A 258 -14.15 -2.68 -11.97
N LEU A 259 -13.59 -2.31 -13.11
CA LEU A 259 -14.16 -2.41 -14.44
C LEU A 259 -13.49 -3.57 -15.18
N ALA A 260 -14.24 -4.24 -16.06
CA ALA A 260 -13.66 -5.27 -16.93
C ALA A 260 -12.83 -4.62 -18.06
N TYR A 261 -11.64 -5.15 -18.34
CA TYR A 261 -10.79 -4.64 -19.42
C TYR A 261 -11.06 -5.33 -20.76
N GLU A 262 -11.27 -4.53 -21.80
CA GLU A 262 -11.43 -4.99 -23.18
C GLU A 262 -10.20 -4.60 -24.03
N PRO A 263 -9.37 -5.57 -24.45
CA PRO A 263 -8.24 -5.33 -25.34
C PRO A 263 -8.74 -5.08 -26.77
N SER A 264 -9.20 -3.86 -27.04
CA SER A 264 -9.61 -3.38 -28.37
C SER A 264 -8.44 -3.20 -29.34
#